data_AF-A0A2G9URH0-F1
#
_entry.id   AF-A0A2G9URH0-F1
#
_cell.length_a   1.000
_cell.length_b   1.000
_cell.length_c   1.000
_cell.angle_alpha   90.00
_cell.angle_beta   90.00
_cell.angle_gamma   90.00
#
_symmetry.space_group_name_H-M   'P 1'
#
loop_
_entity.id
_entity.type
_entity.pdbx_description
1 polymer ?
#
loop_
_entity_poly.entity_id
_entity_poly.type
_entity_poly.pdbx_seq_one_letter_code
_entity_poly.pdbx_strand_id
1 'polypeptide(L)'
;MAGIESDSSSQPEMHLEKCTIECQHSGTVQDDCTCKCAYGFSGTRCERLAKEASFTDRSCGVVEVEGDGIVSLSTYPGPRPKVTFCQWLLQSSDPWAVIEVDIERLGLDGEDIRPGSVCNDLFTAFGEQELVGPIPCDGSQNVTKLRSKSNWLLLELRSDPYSESSVSGPRLRHGLKRMQPGVRIYSEGMTSSTLLPSIAAIALALVVVRIF
;
A
#
# COMPACT_ATOMS: atom_id res chain seq x y z
N MET A 1 -0.89 34.80 -66.62
CA MET A 1 -1.89 35.40 -65.71
C MET A 1 -2.69 34.26 -65.12
N ALA A 2 -2.37 33.82 -63.90
CA ALA A 2 -2.94 34.31 -62.63
C ALA A 2 -4.36 33.74 -62.43
N GLY A 3 -4.73 33.08 -61.34
CA GLY A 3 -4.07 32.86 -60.06
C GLY A 3 -4.84 31.80 -59.25
N ILE A 4 -4.21 31.33 -58.19
CA ILE A 4 -4.67 30.37 -57.18
C ILE A 4 -5.57 31.11 -56.18
N GLU A 5 -6.61 30.46 -55.66
CA GLU A 5 -7.01 30.69 -54.26
C GLU A 5 -7.62 29.42 -53.67
N SER A 6 -6.85 28.85 -52.74
CA SER A 6 -7.18 27.73 -51.87
C SER A 6 -7.81 28.29 -50.61
N ASP A 7 -9.03 27.86 -50.26
CA ASP A 7 -9.59 28.18 -48.94
C ASP A 7 -9.42 26.97 -48.01
N SER A 8 -8.32 27.00 -47.26
CA SER A 8 -8.04 26.09 -46.16
C SER A 8 -8.63 26.69 -44.87
N SER A 9 -9.83 26.25 -44.50
CA SER A 9 -10.36 26.49 -43.15
C SER A 9 -9.62 25.62 -42.14
N SER A 10 -8.44 26.07 -41.70
CA SER A 10 -7.75 25.50 -40.54
C SER A 10 -8.46 25.95 -39.26
N GLN A 11 -9.21 25.05 -38.64
CA GLN A 11 -9.59 25.18 -37.24
C GLN A 11 -8.31 25.24 -36.39
N PRO A 12 -8.21 26.12 -35.38
CA PRO A 12 -7.12 26.01 -34.43
C PRO A 12 -7.43 24.80 -33.55
N GLU A 13 -6.78 23.67 -33.83
CA GLU A 13 -6.59 22.65 -32.82
C GLU A 13 -5.81 23.31 -31.68
N MET A 14 -6.54 23.74 -30.66
CA MET A 14 -5.98 24.06 -29.36
C MET A 14 -5.40 22.75 -28.83
N HIS A 15 -4.14 22.50 -29.16
CA HIS A 15 -3.32 21.51 -28.49
C HIS A 15 -3.38 21.86 -27.00
N LEU A 16 -4.20 21.13 -26.25
CA LEU A 16 -4.10 21.11 -24.81
C LEU A 16 -2.68 20.63 -24.54
N GLU A 17 -1.77 21.56 -24.21
CA GLU A 17 -0.43 21.22 -23.77
C GLU A 17 -0.62 20.19 -22.66
N LYS A 18 -0.19 18.95 -22.91
CA LYS A 18 -0.33 17.89 -21.93
C LYS A 18 0.44 18.34 -20.69
N CYS A 19 -0.28 18.58 -19.60
CA CYS A 19 0.32 18.93 -18.33
C CYS A 19 1.42 17.91 -17.99
N THR A 20 2.62 18.39 -17.74
CA THR A 20 3.79 17.55 -17.39
C THR A 20 3.92 17.30 -15.89
N ILE A 21 2.99 17.82 -15.10
CA ILE A 21 2.97 17.67 -13.65
C ILE A 21 2.47 16.27 -13.26
N GLU A 22 3.14 15.67 -12.29
CA GLU A 22 2.69 14.44 -11.64
C GLU A 22 2.25 14.73 -10.20
N CYS A 23 1.00 14.40 -9.89
CA CYS A 23 0.45 14.49 -8.55
C CYS A 23 0.79 13.24 -7.73
N GLN A 24 1.18 13.43 -6.48
CA GLN A 24 1.50 12.36 -5.54
C GLN A 24 0.25 11.91 -4.77
N HIS A 25 0.36 10.78 -4.07
CA HIS A 25 -0.62 10.31 -3.09
C HIS A 25 -2.08 10.27 -3.59
N SER A 26 -2.28 9.72 -4.79
CA SER A 26 -3.58 9.66 -5.49
C SER A 26 -4.20 11.03 -5.80
N GLY A 27 -3.40 12.08 -5.88
CA GLY A 27 -3.82 13.36 -6.47
C GLY A 27 -4.15 13.23 -7.95
N THR A 28 -5.02 14.11 -8.45
CA THR A 28 -5.47 14.12 -9.85
C THR A 28 -5.10 15.44 -10.51
N VAL A 29 -4.58 15.38 -11.73
CA VAL A 29 -4.26 16.57 -12.53
C VAL A 29 -5.56 17.17 -13.06
N GLN A 30 -5.75 18.47 -12.86
CA GLN A 30 -6.88 19.25 -13.37
C GLN A 30 -6.55 19.92 -14.72
N ASP A 31 -7.56 20.46 -15.39
CA ASP A 31 -7.43 21.11 -16.70
C ASP A 31 -6.51 22.35 -16.68
N ASP A 32 -6.35 22.98 -15.51
CA ASP A 32 -5.45 24.11 -15.27
C ASP A 32 -4.01 23.68 -14.91
N CYS A 33 -3.67 22.40 -15.11
CA CYS A 33 -2.40 21.79 -14.72
C CYS A 33 -2.07 21.92 -13.23
N THR A 34 -3.08 22.01 -12.35
CA THR A 34 -2.90 21.91 -10.90
C THR A 34 -3.29 20.53 -10.37
N CYS A 35 -2.79 20.16 -9.20
CA CYS A 35 -3.17 18.92 -8.54
C CYS A 35 -4.35 19.13 -7.58
N LYS A 36 -5.42 18.36 -7.78
CA LYS A 36 -6.46 18.16 -6.77
C LYS A 36 -6.06 17.00 -5.87
N CYS A 37 -5.82 17.29 -4.59
CA CYS A 37 -5.33 16.31 -3.63
C CYS A 37 -6.42 15.41 -3.04
N ALA A 38 -6.06 14.16 -2.78
CA ALA A 38 -6.87 13.24 -2.01
C ALA A 38 -6.94 13.65 -0.52
N TYR A 39 -7.86 13.03 0.22
CA TYR A 39 -7.96 13.25 1.67
C TYR A 39 -6.61 13.03 2.37
N GLY A 40 -6.30 13.88 3.35
CA GLY A 40 -5.06 13.81 4.12
C GLY A 40 -3.87 14.53 3.50
N PHE A 41 -3.96 14.96 2.23
CA PHE A 41 -2.84 15.57 1.51
C PHE A 41 -3.08 17.01 1.06
N SER A 42 -1.99 17.76 0.91
CA SER A 42 -1.92 19.15 0.49
C SER A 42 -0.58 19.45 -0.20
N GLY A 43 -0.40 20.66 -0.69
CA GLY A 43 0.78 21.06 -1.48
C GLY A 43 0.46 21.16 -2.96
N THR A 44 1.40 21.65 -3.75
CA THR A 44 1.20 21.85 -5.19
C THR A 44 1.16 20.54 -5.95
N ARG A 45 1.75 19.48 -5.39
CA ARG A 45 1.79 18.12 -5.93
C ARG A 45 1.19 17.09 -4.97
N CYS A 46 0.48 17.52 -3.92
CA CYS A 46 -0.07 16.64 -2.88
C CYS A 46 1.00 15.90 -2.06
N GLU A 47 2.17 16.51 -1.93
CA GLU A 47 3.36 15.95 -1.30
C GLU A 47 3.39 16.11 0.24
N ARG A 48 2.45 16.86 0.82
CA ARG A 48 2.45 17.20 2.25
C ARG A 48 1.20 16.69 2.96
N LEU A 49 1.35 16.33 4.23
CA LEU A 49 0.21 15.98 5.09
C LEU A 49 -0.59 17.23 5.46
N ALA A 50 -1.86 17.27 5.08
CA ALA A 50 -2.73 18.44 5.29
C ALA A 50 -3.06 18.70 6.77
N LYS A 51 -2.96 17.67 7.61
CA LYS A 51 -3.32 17.71 9.04
C LYS A 51 -2.12 17.65 9.98
N GLU A 52 -0.92 17.90 9.46
CA GLU A 52 0.33 17.88 10.25
C GLU A 52 0.26 18.78 11.49
N ALA A 53 -0.31 19.98 11.35
CA ALA A 53 -0.49 20.91 12.47
C ALA A 53 -1.47 20.42 13.56
N SER A 54 -2.23 19.36 13.30
CA SER A 54 -3.18 18.76 14.25
C SER A 54 -2.61 17.55 14.98
N PHE A 55 -1.37 17.13 14.70
CA PHE A 55 -0.77 15.98 15.34
C PHE A 55 -0.56 16.22 16.84
N THR A 56 -0.97 15.24 17.64
CA THR A 56 -0.87 15.29 19.09
C THR A 56 0.28 14.43 19.63
N ASP A 57 0.95 13.68 18.78
CA ASP A 57 2.08 12.82 19.13
C ASP A 57 3.25 13.07 18.15
N ARG A 58 4.47 13.04 18.69
CA ARG A 58 5.71 13.33 17.94
C ARG A 58 6.15 12.22 16.98
N SER A 59 5.57 11.03 17.10
CA SER A 59 5.84 9.91 16.18
C SER A 59 5.04 10.01 14.89
N CYS A 60 4.05 10.91 14.82
CA CYS A 60 3.24 11.15 13.62
C CYS A 60 4.05 11.87 12.54
N GLY A 61 3.69 11.65 11.28
CA GLY A 61 4.32 12.29 10.13
C GLY A 61 4.75 11.29 9.07
N VAL A 62 5.76 11.69 8.31
CA VAL A 62 6.30 10.90 7.20
C VAL A 62 7.31 9.89 7.72
N VAL A 63 7.19 8.65 7.26
CA VAL A 63 8.08 7.54 7.55
C VAL A 63 8.61 6.99 6.23
N GLU A 64 9.90 7.20 5.99
CA GLU A 64 10.59 6.61 4.84
C GLU A 64 10.81 5.12 5.07
N VAL A 65 10.20 4.29 4.23
CA VAL A 65 10.25 2.83 4.29
C VAL A 65 11.31 2.34 3.31
N GLU A 66 12.46 1.96 3.88
CA GLU A 66 13.56 1.31 3.15
C GLU A 66 13.61 -0.21 3.39
N GLY A 67 12.85 -0.72 4.35
CA GLY A 67 12.83 -2.12 4.76
C GLY A 67 11.79 -2.40 5.85
N ASP A 68 12.05 -3.43 6.65
CA ASP A 68 11.18 -3.79 7.77
C ASP A 68 11.35 -2.81 8.95
N GLY A 69 10.24 -2.44 9.59
CA GLY A 69 10.24 -1.51 10.72
C GLY A 69 8.95 -1.55 11.53
N ILE A 70 8.87 -0.68 12.53
CA ILE A 70 7.73 -0.59 13.45
C ILE A 70 7.28 0.86 13.56
N VAL A 71 5.97 1.07 13.52
CA VAL A 71 5.33 2.35 13.79
C VAL A 71 4.32 2.18 14.93
N SER A 72 4.40 3.09 15.89
CA SER A 72 3.50 3.21 17.03
C SER A 72 3.55 4.62 17.58
N LEU A 73 2.59 4.98 18.44
CA LEU A 73 2.63 6.22 19.21
C LEU A 73 3.90 6.29 20.08
N SER A 74 4.36 7.51 20.37
CA SER A 74 5.56 7.71 21.19
C SER A 74 5.41 7.30 22.65
N THR A 75 4.17 7.08 23.10
CA THR A 75 3.79 6.60 24.43
C THR A 75 3.71 5.08 24.55
N TYR A 76 3.69 4.35 23.42
CA TYR A 76 3.57 2.89 23.41
C TYR A 76 4.76 2.22 24.13
N PRO A 77 4.57 1.13 24.91
CA PRO A 77 3.33 0.37 25.15
C PRO A 77 2.44 0.96 26.26
N GLY A 78 2.80 2.14 26.80
CA GLY A 78 1.99 2.85 27.77
C GLY A 78 0.70 3.41 27.17
N PRO A 79 -0.19 3.93 28.03
CA PRO A 79 -1.46 4.50 27.59
C PRO A 79 -1.24 5.78 26.77
N ARG A 80 -2.01 5.92 25.68
CA ARG A 80 -2.02 7.15 24.88
C ARG A 80 -2.81 8.27 25.57
N PRO A 81 -2.58 9.54 25.21
CA PRO A 81 -3.47 10.63 25.63
C PRO A 81 -4.91 10.44 25.16
N LYS A 82 -5.90 10.92 25.94
CA LYS A 82 -7.33 10.83 25.60
C LYS A 82 -7.64 11.42 24.23
N VAL A 83 -7.13 12.61 23.96
CA VAL A 83 -7.22 13.28 22.66
C VAL A 83 -5.96 12.96 21.85
N THR A 84 -6.11 12.07 20.87
CA THR A 84 -5.04 11.64 19.98
C THR A 84 -5.50 11.77 18.53
N PHE A 85 -4.79 12.59 17.75
CA PHE A 85 -4.87 12.61 16.30
C PHE A 85 -3.48 12.37 15.73
N CYS A 86 -3.33 11.32 14.94
CA CYS A 86 -2.05 10.94 14.38
C CYS A 86 -2.20 10.39 12.96
N GLN A 87 -1.33 10.84 12.07
CA GLN A 87 -1.19 10.25 10.75
C GLN A 87 0.25 9.79 10.54
N TRP A 88 0.43 8.55 10.07
CA TRP A 88 1.70 8.03 9.60
C TRP A 88 1.62 7.82 8.09
N LEU A 89 2.38 8.61 7.33
CA LEU A 89 2.58 8.40 5.90
C LEU A 89 3.79 7.49 5.72
N LEU A 90 3.53 6.21 5.52
CA LEU A 90 4.57 5.29 5.09
C LEU A 90 4.80 5.51 3.60
N GLN A 91 6.02 5.84 3.18
CA GLN A 91 6.34 6.03 1.77
C GLN A 91 7.70 5.46 1.41
N SER A 92 7.88 5.06 0.16
CA SER A 92 9.16 4.59 -0.35
C SER A 92 9.54 5.32 -1.63
N SER A 93 10.84 5.52 -1.82
CA SER A 93 11.39 6.11 -3.04
C SER A 93 11.39 5.15 -4.24
N ASP A 94 11.22 3.83 -4.04
CA ASP A 94 11.04 2.87 -5.14
C ASP A 94 9.57 2.91 -5.64
N PRO A 95 9.31 3.41 -6.87
CA PRO A 95 7.95 3.51 -7.40
C PRO A 95 7.29 2.15 -7.64
N TRP A 96 8.07 1.06 -7.65
CA TRP A 96 7.59 -0.31 -7.81
C TRP A 96 7.43 -1.03 -6.47
N ALA A 97 7.67 -0.34 -5.36
CA ALA A 97 7.43 -0.92 -4.05
C ALA A 97 5.95 -0.90 -3.68
N VAL A 98 5.57 -1.91 -2.92
CA VAL A 98 4.32 -2.01 -2.18
C VAL A 98 4.70 -2.15 -0.71
N ILE A 99 3.96 -1.45 0.14
CA ILE A 99 4.13 -1.44 1.59
C ILE A 99 3.13 -2.44 2.17
N GLU A 100 3.63 -3.39 2.93
CA GLU A 100 2.80 -4.30 3.72
C GLU A 100 2.88 -3.89 5.19
N VAL A 101 1.74 -3.88 5.87
CA VAL A 101 1.66 -3.57 7.31
C VAL A 101 0.91 -4.69 8.02
N ASP A 102 1.59 -5.35 8.94
CA ASP A 102 0.99 -6.28 9.88
C ASP A 102 0.54 -5.51 11.13
N ILE A 103 -0.73 -5.68 11.50
CA ILE A 103 -1.32 -5.08 12.69
C ILE A 103 -1.08 -6.04 13.86
N GLU A 104 -0.04 -5.81 14.65
CA GLU A 104 0.25 -6.65 15.82
C GLU A 104 -0.73 -6.39 16.97
N ARG A 105 -1.15 -5.12 17.12
CA ARG A 105 -2.12 -4.69 18.12
C ARG A 105 -2.79 -3.42 17.63
N LEU A 106 -4.11 -3.34 17.77
CA LEU A 106 -4.87 -2.11 17.50
C LEU A 106 -4.87 -1.19 18.72
N GLY A 107 -5.11 -1.73 19.92
CA GLY A 107 -5.11 -0.96 21.16
C GLY A 107 -6.09 0.20 21.11
N LEU A 108 -7.29 -0.05 20.58
CA LEU A 108 -8.34 0.94 20.39
C LEU A 108 -9.41 0.81 21.47
N ASP A 109 -10.03 1.94 21.81
CA ASP A 109 -11.22 1.91 22.64
C ASP A 109 -12.39 1.30 21.85
N GLY A 110 -12.94 0.23 22.42
CA GLY A 110 -14.03 -0.53 21.84
C GLY A 110 -13.71 -1.97 21.43
N GLU A 111 -12.51 -2.49 21.76
CA GLU A 111 -12.16 -3.91 21.54
C GLU A 111 -13.08 -4.90 22.29
N ASP A 112 -13.71 -4.48 23.40
CA ASP A 112 -14.66 -5.28 24.18
C ASP A 112 -16.15 -5.11 23.76
N ILE A 113 -16.41 -4.43 22.64
CA ILE A 113 -17.78 -4.18 22.16
C ILE A 113 -18.29 -5.38 21.34
N ARG A 114 -19.61 -5.53 21.23
CA ARG A 114 -20.25 -6.58 20.43
C ARG A 114 -19.78 -6.52 18.96
N PRO A 115 -19.55 -7.68 18.31
CA PRO A 115 -19.22 -7.75 16.89
C PRO A 115 -20.21 -6.98 15.99
N GLY A 116 -19.70 -6.23 15.02
CA GLY A 116 -20.42 -5.31 14.14
C GLY A 116 -20.65 -3.91 14.71
N SER A 117 -20.09 -3.56 15.87
CA SER A 117 -20.29 -2.23 16.47
C SER A 117 -19.27 -1.21 15.99
N VAL A 118 -19.67 0.06 15.93
CA VAL A 118 -18.76 1.16 15.59
C VAL A 118 -17.88 1.48 16.79
N CYS A 119 -16.58 1.56 16.54
CA CYS A 119 -15.57 1.88 17.55
C CYS A 119 -15.64 3.35 17.96
N ASN A 120 -15.32 3.62 19.22
CA ASN A 120 -15.18 5.00 19.69
C ASN A 120 -13.95 5.64 19.02
N ASP A 121 -12.83 4.91 19.02
CA ASP A 121 -11.66 5.29 18.25
C ASP A 121 -11.78 4.82 16.78
N LEU A 122 -11.20 5.58 15.87
CA LEU A 122 -11.14 5.25 14.46
C LEU A 122 -9.69 5.05 14.04
N PHE A 123 -9.38 3.89 13.47
CA PHE A 123 -8.12 3.63 12.79
C PHE A 123 -8.39 3.33 11.32
N THR A 124 -7.92 4.18 10.42
CA THR A 124 -8.24 4.11 8.98
C THR A 124 -6.97 4.06 8.15
N ALA A 125 -6.96 3.24 7.11
CA ALA A 125 -5.88 3.17 6.12
C ALA A 125 -6.35 3.73 4.77
N PHE A 126 -5.54 4.59 4.15
CA PHE A 126 -5.76 5.13 2.81
C PHE A 126 -4.63 4.73 1.87
N GLY A 127 -4.94 4.54 0.59
CA GLY A 127 -4.01 3.97 -0.39
C GLY A 127 -3.96 2.44 -0.38
N GLU A 128 -4.84 1.80 0.40
CA GLU A 128 -4.96 0.35 0.56
C GLU A 128 -5.62 -0.35 -0.64
N GLN A 129 -5.29 -1.62 -0.89
CA GLN A 129 -5.84 -2.39 -2.02
C GLN A 129 -7.35 -2.63 -1.91
N GLU A 130 -7.85 -3.04 -0.74
CA GLU A 130 -9.23 -3.55 -0.60
C GLU A 130 -10.08 -2.88 0.49
N LEU A 131 -9.52 -2.12 1.44
CA LEU A 131 -10.33 -1.53 2.52
C LEU A 131 -10.84 -0.11 2.21
N VAL A 132 -12.14 0.08 2.42
CA VAL A 132 -12.89 1.34 2.27
C VAL A 132 -13.67 1.62 3.56
N GLY A 133 -12.94 1.85 4.66
CA GLY A 133 -13.54 2.19 5.95
C GLY A 133 -12.56 2.07 7.13
N PRO A 134 -12.94 2.58 8.33
CA PRO A 134 -12.19 2.33 9.55
C PRO A 134 -12.09 0.84 9.85
N ILE A 135 -10.92 0.41 10.33
CA ILE A 135 -10.68 -0.96 10.76
C ILE A 135 -11.52 -1.21 12.03
N PRO A 136 -12.38 -2.24 12.04
CA PRO A 136 -13.17 -2.58 13.21
C PRO A 136 -12.26 -2.98 14.39
N CYS A 137 -12.54 -2.44 15.56
CA CYS A 137 -11.87 -2.70 16.84
C CYS A 137 -12.35 -4.01 17.47
N ASP A 138 -13.55 -4.47 17.15
CA ASP A 138 -14.12 -5.73 17.65
C ASP A 138 -13.55 -6.98 16.97
N GLY A 139 -12.58 -6.82 16.07
CA GLY A 139 -11.99 -7.91 15.28
C GLY A 139 -12.94 -8.55 14.27
N SER A 140 -14.14 -8.00 14.05
CA SER A 140 -15.18 -8.59 13.18
C SER A 140 -14.73 -8.83 11.73
N GLN A 141 -13.77 -8.03 11.24
CA GLN A 141 -13.20 -8.19 9.90
C GLN A 141 -11.82 -8.88 9.88
N ASN A 142 -11.30 -9.35 11.03
CA ASN A 142 -9.98 -10.02 11.15
C ASN A 142 -8.88 -9.34 10.30
N VAL A 143 -8.89 -8.01 10.23
CA VAL A 143 -7.90 -7.25 9.46
C VAL A 143 -6.61 -7.26 10.24
N THR A 144 -5.75 -8.22 9.93
CA THR A 144 -4.42 -8.36 10.53
C THR A 144 -3.32 -7.84 9.63
N LYS A 145 -3.63 -7.59 8.36
CA LYS A 145 -2.68 -7.15 7.35
C LYS A 145 -3.30 -6.12 6.41
N LEU A 146 -2.51 -5.11 6.08
CA LEU A 146 -2.79 -4.09 5.08
C LEU A 146 -1.71 -4.16 4.00
N ARG A 147 -2.08 -3.84 2.76
CA ARG A 147 -1.23 -3.81 1.59
C ARG A 147 -1.57 -2.62 0.70
N SER A 148 -0.61 -1.72 0.53
CA SER A 148 -0.80 -0.55 -0.33
C SER A 148 -0.99 -0.92 -1.81
N LYS A 149 -1.67 -0.04 -2.55
CA LYS A 149 -1.78 -0.11 -4.03
C LYS A 149 -0.53 0.42 -4.74
N SER A 150 0.28 1.19 -4.04
CA SER A 150 1.44 1.93 -4.57
C SER A 150 2.54 2.01 -3.51
N ASN A 151 3.61 2.75 -3.79
CA ASN A 151 4.75 2.98 -2.90
C ASN A 151 4.46 3.85 -1.68
N TRP A 152 3.19 4.01 -1.28
CA TRP A 152 2.79 4.78 -0.10
C TRP A 152 1.53 4.19 0.55
N LEU A 153 1.38 4.41 1.86
CA LEU A 153 0.21 4.06 2.66
C LEU A 153 0.03 5.12 3.76
N LEU A 154 -1.17 5.67 3.90
CA LEU A 154 -1.48 6.61 4.97
C LEU A 154 -2.32 5.92 6.05
N LEU A 155 -1.81 5.90 7.26
CA LEU A 155 -2.47 5.33 8.43
C LEU A 155 -2.92 6.46 9.36
N GLU A 156 -4.19 6.53 9.69
CA GLU A 156 -4.78 7.59 10.50
C GLU A 156 -5.43 7.01 11.76
N LEU A 157 -5.01 7.51 12.92
CA LEU A 157 -5.64 7.26 14.21
C LEU A 157 -6.37 8.53 14.67
N ARG A 158 -7.63 8.37 15.05
CA ARG A 158 -8.46 9.40 15.67
C ARG A 158 -9.11 8.82 16.91
N SER A 159 -8.80 9.36 18.08
CA SER A 159 -9.46 8.91 19.31
C SER A 159 -10.72 9.67 19.64
N ASP A 160 -11.61 9.03 20.38
CA ASP A 160 -12.73 9.71 21.03
C ASP A 160 -12.22 10.44 22.30
N PRO A 161 -12.34 11.78 22.39
CA PRO A 161 -11.92 12.54 23.56
C PRO A 161 -12.74 12.22 24.83
N TYR A 162 -13.93 11.62 24.69
CA TYR A 162 -14.83 11.28 25.79
C TYR A 162 -14.65 9.85 26.30
N SER A 163 -13.76 9.07 25.69
CA SER A 163 -13.43 7.75 26.19
C SER A 163 -12.73 7.83 27.55
N GLU A 164 -13.18 6.98 28.49
CA GLU A 164 -12.52 6.74 29.77
C GLU A 164 -11.56 5.54 29.72
N SER A 165 -11.52 4.83 28.59
CA SER A 165 -10.68 3.64 28.41
C SER A 165 -9.21 4.02 28.29
N SER A 166 -8.36 3.32 29.02
CA SER A 166 -6.90 3.48 28.98
C SER A 166 -6.30 2.48 27.99
N VAL A 167 -6.21 2.86 26.73
CA VAL A 167 -5.67 2.02 25.64
C VAL A 167 -4.30 2.51 25.17
N SER A 168 -3.50 1.63 24.55
CA SER A 168 -2.14 1.95 24.10
C SER A 168 -2.08 2.64 22.74
N GLY A 169 -3.12 2.50 21.92
CA GLY A 169 -3.04 2.72 20.48
C GLY A 169 -2.31 1.60 19.73
N PRO A 170 -2.19 1.75 18.40
CA PRO A 170 -1.76 0.69 17.52
C PRO A 170 -0.25 0.47 17.55
N ARG A 171 0.15 -0.79 17.37
CA ARG A 171 1.51 -1.22 17.07
C ARG A 171 1.52 -1.95 15.74
N LEU A 172 2.26 -1.40 14.80
CA LEU A 172 2.21 -1.79 13.40
C LEU A 172 3.61 -2.17 12.96
N ARG A 173 3.76 -3.34 12.35
CA ARG A 173 5.02 -3.76 11.74
C ARG A 173 4.90 -3.59 10.23
N HIS A 174 5.75 -2.77 9.63
CA HIS A 174 5.74 -2.55 8.18
C HIS A 174 6.91 -3.24 7.52
N GLY A 175 6.77 -3.51 6.23
CA GLY A 175 7.81 -4.03 5.37
C GLY A 175 7.60 -3.64 3.91
N LEU A 176 8.66 -3.78 3.12
CA LEU A 176 8.66 -3.44 1.70
C LEU A 176 8.62 -4.72 0.85
N LYS A 177 7.71 -4.76 -0.13
CA LYS A 177 7.67 -5.77 -1.18
C LYS A 177 7.80 -5.11 -2.54
N ARG A 178 8.81 -5.51 -3.31
CA ARG A 178 8.96 -5.02 -4.69
C ARG A 178 7.98 -5.76 -5.60
N MET A 179 7.10 -5.03 -6.29
CA MET A 179 6.38 -5.61 -7.43
C MET A 179 7.36 -5.75 -8.57
N GLN A 180 7.67 -7.00 -8.95
CA GLN A 180 8.38 -7.25 -10.20
C GLN A 180 7.44 -6.95 -11.36
N PRO A 181 7.77 -6.02 -12.27
CA PRO A 181 7.02 -5.86 -13.50
C PRO A 181 7.19 -7.14 -14.35
N GLY A 182 6.16 -7.98 -14.43
CA GLY A 182 6.00 -8.89 -15.55
C GLY A 182 6.61 -10.30 -15.47
N VAL A 183 6.79 -10.94 -14.31
CA VAL A 183 6.95 -12.40 -14.31
C VAL A 183 5.57 -13.06 -14.42
N ARG A 184 5.01 -13.07 -15.64
CA ARG A 184 4.01 -14.07 -16.01
C ARG A 184 4.76 -15.38 -16.21
N ILE A 185 4.79 -16.25 -15.20
CA ILE A 185 5.14 -17.65 -15.44
C ILE A 185 3.96 -18.25 -16.20
N TYR A 186 4.06 -18.28 -17.53
CA TYR A 186 3.26 -19.20 -18.32
C TYR A 186 3.76 -20.60 -17.97
N SER A 187 3.06 -21.28 -17.06
CA SER A 187 3.17 -22.73 -16.97
C SER A 187 2.42 -23.33 -18.17
N GLU A 188 2.97 -23.15 -19.37
CA GLU A 188 2.60 -24.02 -20.48
C GLU A 188 3.33 -25.34 -20.27
N GLY A 189 2.54 -26.38 -20.00
CA GLY A 189 3.03 -27.75 -19.93
C GLY A 189 3.65 -28.14 -21.27
N MET A 190 4.97 -28.00 -21.38
CA MET A 190 5.73 -28.66 -22.43
C MET A 190 5.97 -30.12 -22.00
N THR A 191 5.01 -30.99 -22.30
CA THR A 191 5.30 -32.43 -22.47
C THR A 191 6.12 -32.59 -23.74
N SER A 192 7.43 -32.35 -23.66
CA SER A 192 8.36 -32.79 -24.69
C SER A 192 8.71 -34.24 -24.41
N SER A 193 8.01 -35.15 -25.08
CA SER A 193 8.38 -36.55 -25.23
C SER A 193 9.70 -36.65 -25.99
N THR A 194 10.81 -36.68 -25.24
CA THR A 194 12.13 -37.02 -25.78
C THR A 194 12.33 -38.53 -25.72
N LEU A 195 12.16 -39.18 -26.87
CA LEU A 195 12.67 -40.51 -27.15
C LEU A 195 14.20 -40.48 -27.05
N LEU A 196 14.76 -41.11 -26.02
CA LEU A 196 16.19 -41.37 -25.92
C LEU A 196 16.52 -42.66 -26.71
N PRO A 197 17.51 -42.66 -27.63
CA PRO A 197 18.11 -43.90 -28.08
C PRO A 197 19.15 -44.36 -27.05
N SER A 198 18.88 -45.48 -26.37
CA SER A 198 19.85 -46.18 -25.53
C SER A 198 20.96 -46.79 -26.38
N ILE A 199 22.20 -46.36 -26.16
CA ILE A 199 23.40 -47.10 -26.58
C ILE A 199 24.29 -47.29 -25.36
N ALA A 200 24.82 -48.52 -25.25
CA ALA A 200 25.84 -49.04 -24.34
C ALA A 200 25.38 -49.22 -22.87
N ALA A 201 25.71 -50.29 -22.17
CA ALA A 201 26.90 -51.13 -22.30
C ALA A 201 26.62 -52.58 -21.85
N ILE A 202 27.28 -53.51 -22.54
CA ILE A 202 27.43 -54.92 -22.14
C ILE A 202 28.27 -54.94 -20.86
N ALA A 203 27.74 -55.55 -19.80
CA ALA A 203 28.51 -55.95 -18.61
C ALA A 203 28.25 -57.43 -18.32
N LEU A 204 29.23 -58.25 -18.69
CA LEU A 204 29.38 -59.65 -18.31
C LEU A 204 30.13 -59.70 -16.97
N ALA A 205 29.60 -60.43 -15.98
CA ALA A 205 30.28 -61.19 -14.91
C ALA A 205 29.29 -61.32 -13.73
N LEU A 206 28.65 -62.49 -13.56
CA LEU A 206 29.10 -63.66 -12.77
C LEU A 206 29.11 -63.45 -11.25
N VAL A 207 28.75 -64.55 -10.57
CA VAL A 207 28.81 -64.85 -9.12
C VAL A 207 27.48 -64.59 -8.39
N VAL A 208 26.54 -65.55 -8.30
CA VAL A 208 26.48 -66.82 -7.51
C VAL A 208 25.98 -66.59 -6.07
N VAL A 209 25.21 -67.58 -5.59
CA VAL A 209 24.63 -67.82 -4.24
C VAL A 209 23.21 -67.26 -4.07
N ARG A 210 22.17 -68.06 -4.35
CA ARG A 210 21.43 -68.97 -3.42
C ARG A 210 20.89 -68.23 -2.18
N ILE A 211 19.61 -68.41 -1.85
CA ILE A 211 19.22 -69.29 -0.74
C ILE A 211 17.70 -69.54 -0.82
N PHE A 212 17.34 -70.79 -0.54
CA PHE A 212 16.02 -71.28 -0.16
C PHE A 212 15.57 -70.69 1.18
#